data_AF-A0A316IGM8-F1
#
_entry.id   AF-A0A316IGM8-F1
#
_cell.length_a   1.000
_cell.length_b   1.000
_cell.length_c   1.000
_cell.angle_alpha   90.00
_cell.angle_beta   90.00
_cell.angle_gamma   90.00
#
_symmetry.space_group_name_H-M   'P 1'
#
loop_
_entity.id
_entity.type
_entity.pdbx_description
1 polymer ?
#
loop_
_entity_poly.entity_id
_entity_poly.type
_entity_poly.pdbx_seq_one_letter_code
_entity_poly.pdbx_strand_id
1 'polypeptide(L)'
;MGLADDRDLVPLGSGFDIVKRGYDRAQVEDHLERLDSDLRLLAADRDAAVSQTSDLARQLEAARHEITELRNQVERLSLPPTTLEGLSERLQRMLRLAQDEANEIKARAEAEGGHIRAKAEADAGVLRQRYEKLIAELDERRAAMEAEHKGVLETARAEAEKIVSEAEAAARKIADESEARRVTVEEDFEIAMAARRSEAMATLAQQEATSKSEADRRLREAAEEAARVRAAIAAEQTSSKAEAERRVREATEEANRRRHDSITEATARIQEATDEANRRVREATEEANRRTTAATQRVDQLRNLRNRLSHQLHSVRTALQDVVPLLDPVEEEKESAVGPVDGSQVPAQQAPGAPGQAAPAQTAPGQAAPGHAAAGQTAAGQAASAQAAAGQAAPGQTASAQAAAAQGAPAQGAPGQGASAQGAQGQATPAKPAQAQAAPGQPAASAPQAKAASGKPAESPQVDGPTTKITRPQPAKKS
;
A
#
# COMPACT_ATOMS: atom_id res chain seq x y z
N MET A 1 138.23 0.26 56.16
CA MET A 1 137.49 0.88 57.29
C MET A 1 137.64 -0.08 58.46
N GLY A 2 138.14 0.31 59.61
CA GLY A 2 138.21 1.64 60.18
C GLY A 2 137.94 1.50 61.67
N LEU A 3 138.77 0.70 62.35
CA LEU A 3 138.76 0.56 63.80
C LEU A 3 139.22 1.89 64.39
N ALA A 4 138.25 2.72 64.79
CA ALA A 4 138.48 4.02 65.40
C ALA A 4 137.53 4.17 66.60
N ASP A 5 138.10 3.98 67.79
CA ASP A 5 137.78 4.69 69.02
C ASP A 5 136.30 4.95 69.38
N ASP A 6 135.59 3.88 69.75
CA ASP A 6 134.71 3.93 70.93
C ASP A 6 135.45 3.30 72.12
N ARG A 7 136.61 3.88 72.45
CA ARG A 7 137.30 3.60 73.72
C ARG A 7 136.74 4.49 74.81
N ASP A 8 136.26 3.87 75.88
CA ASP A 8 136.30 4.38 77.24
C ASP A 8 135.90 5.85 77.44
N LEU A 9 134.62 6.14 77.19
CA LEU A 9 133.85 6.89 78.17
C LEU A 9 132.64 6.06 78.61
N VAL A 10 132.92 4.94 79.30
CA VAL A 10 132.06 4.58 80.44
C VAL A 10 131.92 5.85 81.28
N PRO A 11 130.69 6.33 81.56
CA PRO A 11 130.53 7.40 82.52
C PRO A 11 130.98 6.83 83.86
N LEU A 12 132.22 7.11 84.25
CA LEU A 12 132.63 7.05 85.64
C LEU A 12 131.79 8.12 86.34
N GLY A 13 130.60 7.68 86.77
CA GLY A 13 129.70 8.50 87.56
C GLY A 13 130.52 9.14 88.67
N SER A 14 130.36 10.45 88.82
CA SER A 14 131.03 11.25 89.84
C SER A 14 131.12 10.45 91.14
N GLY A 15 132.36 10.24 91.63
CA GLY A 15 132.61 9.35 92.76
C GLY A 15 131.77 9.71 93.98
N PHE A 16 131.50 8.70 94.82
CA PHE A 16 130.51 8.77 95.89
C PHE A 16 130.59 10.06 96.73
N ASP A 17 129.44 10.65 97.02
CA ASP A 17 129.33 11.82 97.88
C ASP A 17 129.85 11.51 99.29
N ILE A 18 130.57 12.46 99.89
CA ILE A 18 131.19 12.28 101.21
C ILE A 18 130.29 12.91 102.29
N VAL A 19 129.68 12.05 103.10
CA VAL A 19 128.91 12.43 104.30
C VAL A 19 129.87 12.58 105.49
N LYS A 20 129.40 13.17 106.60
CA LYS A 20 130.17 13.56 107.81
C LYS A 20 131.25 12.58 108.31
N ARG A 21 131.17 11.27 108.00
CA ARG A 21 132.18 10.24 108.32
C ARG A 21 132.28 9.13 107.24
N GLY A 22 132.36 9.48 105.96
CA GLY A 22 132.67 8.53 104.87
C GLY A 22 131.82 8.72 103.61
N TYR A 23 132.01 7.85 102.61
CA TYR A 23 131.16 7.82 101.41
C TYR A 23 129.71 7.48 101.75
N ASP A 24 128.76 7.99 100.97
CA ASP A 24 127.36 7.61 101.08
C ASP A 24 127.19 6.11 100.80
N ARG A 25 126.77 5.38 101.83
CA ARG A 25 126.58 3.94 101.79
C ARG A 25 125.55 3.53 100.73
N ALA A 26 124.48 4.29 100.54
CA ALA A 26 123.45 3.96 99.56
C ALA A 26 124.02 4.06 98.13
N GLN A 27 124.83 5.09 97.85
CA GLN A 27 125.47 5.24 96.54
C GLN A 27 126.51 4.13 96.26
N VAL A 28 127.22 3.65 97.29
CA VAL A 28 128.16 2.52 97.17
C VAL A 28 127.43 1.20 96.94
N GLU A 29 126.35 0.93 97.69
CA GLU A 29 125.52 -0.27 97.51
C GLU A 29 124.89 -0.28 96.11
N ASP A 30 124.27 0.83 95.67
CA ASP A 30 123.77 1.03 94.30
C ASP A 30 124.82 0.75 93.21
N HIS A 31 126.07 1.18 93.41
CA HIS A 31 127.13 0.99 92.41
C HIS A 31 127.67 -0.45 92.41
N LEU A 32 127.77 -1.09 93.57
CA LEU A 32 128.13 -2.51 93.65
C LEU A 32 127.04 -3.39 93.03
N GLU A 33 125.75 -3.08 93.25
CA GLU A 33 124.64 -3.77 92.58
C GLU A 33 124.67 -3.60 91.05
N ARG A 34 125.02 -2.39 90.56
CA ARG A 34 125.25 -2.16 89.12
C ARG A 34 126.43 -2.99 88.59
N LEU A 35 127.58 -2.97 89.25
CA LEU A 35 128.75 -3.77 88.84
C LEU A 35 128.48 -5.28 88.87
N ASP A 36 127.75 -5.79 89.87
CA ASP A 36 127.31 -7.18 89.92
C ASP A 36 126.34 -7.51 88.78
N SER A 37 125.49 -6.55 88.37
CA SER A 37 124.61 -6.71 87.20
C SER A 37 125.39 -6.70 85.88
N ASP A 38 126.40 -5.83 85.75
CA ASP A 38 127.26 -5.73 84.57
C ASP A 38 128.15 -6.98 84.42
N LEU A 39 128.70 -7.50 85.52
CA LEU A 39 129.47 -8.74 85.53
C LEU A 39 128.60 -9.96 85.17
N ARG A 40 127.34 -10.00 85.61
CA ARG A 40 126.38 -11.04 85.20
C ARG A 40 126.02 -10.93 83.73
N LEU A 41 125.85 -9.71 83.20
CA LEU A 41 125.62 -9.47 81.78
C LEU A 41 126.82 -9.90 80.93
N LEU A 42 128.04 -9.48 81.28
CA LEU A 42 129.27 -9.88 80.60
C LEU A 42 129.53 -11.39 80.67
N ALA A 43 129.19 -12.05 81.78
CA ALA A 43 129.26 -13.51 81.88
C ALA A 43 128.25 -14.19 80.94
N ALA A 44 127.02 -13.69 80.88
CA ALA A 44 125.99 -14.18 79.96
C ALA A 44 126.38 -13.96 78.48
N ASP A 45 126.92 -12.79 78.14
CA ASP A 45 127.40 -12.46 76.79
C ASP A 45 128.60 -13.33 76.38
N ARG A 46 129.55 -13.55 77.29
CA ARG A 46 130.66 -14.50 77.09
C ARG A 46 130.13 -15.90 76.83
N ASP A 47 129.21 -16.39 77.66
CA ASP A 47 128.70 -17.76 77.56
C ASP A 47 127.83 -17.94 76.31
N ALA A 48 127.10 -16.90 75.89
CA ALA A 48 126.42 -16.84 74.60
C ALA A 48 127.41 -16.88 73.41
N ALA A 49 128.51 -16.11 73.47
CA ALA A 49 129.55 -16.14 72.45
C ALA A 49 130.30 -17.49 72.40
N VAL A 50 130.52 -18.14 73.55
CA VAL A 50 131.07 -19.50 73.62
C VAL A 50 130.09 -20.52 73.02
N SER A 51 128.79 -20.39 73.27
CA SER A 51 127.78 -21.24 72.60
C SER A 51 127.82 -21.03 71.09
N GLN A 52 127.73 -19.79 70.61
CA GLN A 52 127.73 -19.45 69.18
C GLN A 52 129.00 -19.96 68.47
N THR A 53 130.17 -19.80 69.08
CA THR A 53 131.42 -20.32 68.51
C THR A 53 131.45 -21.85 68.49
N SER A 54 130.88 -22.53 69.49
CA SER A 54 130.75 -23.99 69.49
C SER A 54 129.77 -24.50 68.43
N ASP A 55 128.67 -23.78 68.18
CA ASP A 55 127.67 -24.15 67.18
C ASP A 55 128.16 -23.87 65.76
N LEU A 56 128.88 -22.76 65.54
CA LEU A 56 129.58 -22.50 64.29
C LEU A 56 130.67 -23.55 64.02
N ALA A 57 131.42 -23.99 65.04
CA ALA A 57 132.39 -25.07 64.89
C ALA A 57 131.71 -26.38 64.43
N ARG A 58 130.59 -26.77 65.05
CA ARG A 58 129.78 -27.93 64.64
C ARG A 58 129.27 -27.82 63.20
N GLN A 59 128.76 -26.65 62.80
CA GLN A 59 128.30 -26.42 61.42
C GLN A 59 129.46 -26.52 60.42
N LEU A 60 130.64 -26.02 60.77
CA LEU A 60 131.84 -26.09 59.94
C LEU A 60 132.34 -27.54 59.81
N GLU A 61 132.28 -28.34 60.89
CA GLU A 61 132.60 -29.77 60.85
C GLU A 61 131.59 -30.57 60.02
N ALA A 62 130.29 -30.31 60.16
CA ALA A 62 129.25 -30.92 59.34
C ALA A 62 129.45 -30.60 57.85
N ALA A 63 129.64 -29.32 57.50
CA ALA A 63 129.91 -28.90 56.12
C ALA A 63 131.23 -29.49 55.58
N ARG A 64 132.28 -29.64 56.39
CA ARG A 64 133.53 -30.33 56.01
C ARG A 64 133.31 -31.82 55.75
N HIS A 65 132.46 -32.47 56.53
CA HIS A 65 132.10 -33.87 56.32
C HIS A 65 131.29 -34.03 55.03
N GLU A 66 130.26 -33.22 54.81
CA GLU A 66 129.48 -33.18 53.56
C GLU A 66 130.35 -32.91 52.32
N ILE A 67 131.27 -31.95 52.39
CA ILE A 67 132.22 -31.67 51.31
C ILE A 67 133.14 -32.88 51.05
N THR A 68 133.57 -33.60 52.09
CA THR A 68 134.38 -34.82 51.94
C THR A 68 133.57 -35.95 51.30
N GLU A 69 132.34 -36.18 51.74
CA GLU A 69 131.42 -37.16 51.15
C GLU A 69 131.11 -36.84 49.68
N LEU A 70 130.78 -35.58 49.36
CA LEU A 70 130.53 -35.13 47.99
C LEU A 70 131.78 -35.28 47.12
N ARG A 71 132.99 -35.00 47.65
CA ARG A 71 134.26 -35.22 46.93
C ARG A 71 134.51 -36.71 46.67
N ASN A 72 134.37 -37.57 47.67
CA ASN A 72 134.50 -39.02 47.54
C ASN A 72 133.50 -39.57 46.50
N GLN A 73 132.27 -39.05 46.50
CA GLN A 73 131.23 -39.44 45.56
C GLN A 73 131.51 -38.95 44.13
N VAL A 74 131.99 -37.71 43.97
CA VAL A 74 132.44 -37.19 42.66
C VAL A 74 133.63 -37.99 42.15
N GLU A 75 134.60 -38.33 42.99
CA GLU A 75 135.75 -39.16 42.63
C GLU A 75 135.26 -40.52 42.10
N ARG A 76 134.44 -41.25 42.88
CA ARG A 76 133.81 -42.53 42.48
C ARG A 76 133.05 -42.45 41.15
N LEU A 77 132.35 -41.35 40.88
CA LEU A 77 131.59 -41.15 39.64
C LEU A 77 132.45 -40.67 38.45
N SER A 78 133.63 -40.10 38.72
CA SER A 78 134.55 -39.56 37.71
C SER A 78 135.54 -40.61 37.17
N LEU A 79 135.88 -41.62 37.97
CA LEU A 79 136.69 -42.74 37.52
C LEU A 79 135.88 -43.59 36.51
N PRO A 80 136.54 -44.18 35.48
CA PRO A 80 135.88 -45.12 34.59
C PRO A 80 135.35 -46.33 35.39
N PRO A 81 134.12 -46.81 35.15
CA PRO A 81 133.46 -47.81 35.99
C PRO A 81 134.09 -49.19 35.82
N THR A 82 135.12 -49.48 36.61
CA THR A 82 135.78 -50.80 36.71
C THR A 82 135.14 -51.71 37.75
N THR A 83 134.13 -51.21 38.49
CA THR A 83 133.38 -51.95 39.51
C THR A 83 131.88 -51.96 39.20
N LEU A 84 131.19 -53.06 39.55
CA LEU A 84 129.75 -53.22 39.31
C LEU A 84 128.88 -52.22 40.10
N GLU A 85 129.36 -51.78 41.25
CA GLU A 85 128.68 -50.84 42.15
C GLU A 85 128.61 -49.42 41.54
N GLY A 86 129.71 -48.91 40.98
CA GLY A 86 129.71 -47.62 40.29
C GLY A 86 128.85 -47.61 39.01
N LEU A 87 128.71 -48.76 38.34
CA LEU A 87 127.77 -48.92 37.23
C LEU A 87 126.31 -48.82 37.71
N SER A 88 125.97 -49.50 38.82
CA SER A 88 124.60 -49.52 39.33
C SER A 88 124.16 -48.16 39.89
N GLU A 89 125.03 -47.45 40.61
CA GLU A 89 124.75 -46.07 41.07
C GLU A 89 124.50 -45.11 39.89
N ARG A 90 125.31 -45.20 38.82
CA ARG A 90 125.14 -44.35 37.63
C ARG A 90 123.85 -44.68 36.88
N LEU A 91 123.49 -45.95 36.75
CA LEU A 91 122.22 -46.38 36.16
C LEU A 91 121.01 -45.93 37.00
N GLN A 92 121.08 -46.03 38.33
CA GLN A 92 120.03 -45.52 39.21
C GLN A 92 119.85 -44.00 39.09
N ARG A 93 120.94 -43.23 39.01
CA ARG A 93 120.89 -41.78 38.75
C ARG A 93 120.31 -41.46 37.37
N MET A 94 120.70 -42.21 36.32
CA MET A 94 120.16 -42.04 34.97
C MET A 94 118.66 -42.36 34.90
N LEU A 95 118.22 -43.44 35.54
CA LEU A 95 116.79 -43.79 35.63
C LEU A 95 116.00 -42.76 36.42
N ARG A 96 116.58 -42.21 37.51
CA ARG A 96 115.94 -41.13 38.27
C ARG A 96 115.79 -39.86 37.43
N LEU A 97 116.86 -39.43 36.75
CA LEU A 97 116.81 -38.28 35.85
C LEU A 97 115.81 -38.48 34.70
N ALA A 98 115.77 -39.66 34.08
CA ALA A 98 114.79 -39.99 33.04
C ALA A 98 113.35 -40.04 33.57
N GLN A 99 113.15 -40.47 34.82
CA GLN A 99 111.83 -40.44 35.48
C GLN A 99 111.42 -38.99 35.81
N ASP A 100 112.35 -38.17 36.29
CA ASP A 100 112.11 -36.74 36.57
C ASP A 100 111.81 -35.98 35.27
N GLU A 101 112.56 -36.24 34.18
CA GLU A 101 112.29 -35.70 32.84
C GLU A 101 110.94 -36.17 32.27
N ALA A 102 110.60 -37.46 32.42
CA ALA A 102 109.29 -37.98 32.02
C ALA A 102 108.13 -37.36 32.81
N ASN A 103 108.34 -37.05 34.10
CA ASN A 103 107.38 -36.31 34.92
C ASN A 103 107.27 -34.84 34.49
N GLU A 104 108.38 -34.18 34.14
CA GLU A 104 108.38 -32.82 33.60
C GLU A 104 107.64 -32.74 32.25
N ILE A 105 107.89 -33.68 31.33
CA ILE A 105 107.18 -33.77 30.04
C ILE A 105 105.68 -33.96 30.26
N LYS A 106 105.26 -34.83 31.20
CA LYS A 106 103.84 -34.98 31.56
C LYS A 106 103.26 -33.70 32.14
N ALA A 107 103.92 -33.09 33.11
CA ALA A 107 103.44 -31.84 33.72
C ALA A 107 103.30 -30.71 32.69
N ARG A 108 104.24 -30.60 31.74
CA ARG A 108 104.18 -29.67 30.61
C ARG A 108 102.99 -29.98 29.69
N ALA A 109 102.81 -31.24 29.28
CA ALA A 109 101.70 -31.65 28.42
C ALA A 109 100.33 -31.49 29.09
N GLU A 110 100.22 -31.74 30.40
CA GLU A 110 99.01 -31.52 31.19
C GLU A 110 98.69 -30.03 31.35
N ALA A 111 99.71 -29.18 31.57
CA ALA A 111 99.55 -27.73 31.60
C ALA A 111 99.12 -27.17 30.24
N GLU A 112 99.78 -27.57 29.14
CA GLU A 112 99.42 -27.19 27.77
C GLU A 112 98.00 -27.66 27.40
N GLY A 113 97.65 -28.91 27.72
CA GLY A 113 96.30 -29.45 27.53
C GLY A 113 95.24 -28.71 28.37
N GLY A 114 95.60 -28.32 29.59
CA GLY A 114 94.78 -27.46 30.45
C GLY A 114 94.57 -26.07 29.85
N HIS A 115 95.62 -25.42 29.34
CA HIS A 115 95.53 -24.13 28.66
C HIS A 115 94.68 -24.18 27.39
N ILE A 116 94.84 -25.21 26.56
CA ILE A 116 94.02 -25.41 25.35
C ILE A 116 92.55 -25.61 25.72
N ARG A 117 92.26 -26.42 26.75
CA ARG A 117 90.88 -26.64 27.23
C ARG A 117 90.27 -25.36 27.78
N ALA A 118 90.97 -24.66 28.68
CA ALA A 118 90.50 -23.41 29.27
C ALA A 118 90.24 -22.33 28.21
N LYS A 119 91.09 -22.24 27.18
CA LYS A 119 90.86 -21.35 26.04
C LYS A 119 89.61 -21.75 25.25
N ALA A 120 89.47 -23.03 24.90
CA ALA A 120 88.30 -23.52 24.16
C ALA A 120 86.98 -23.33 24.94
N GLU A 121 87.01 -23.50 26.26
CA GLU A 121 85.88 -23.25 27.17
C GLU A 121 85.54 -21.75 27.25
N ALA A 122 86.55 -20.87 27.31
CA ALA A 122 86.35 -19.42 27.26
C ALA A 122 85.76 -18.96 25.92
N ASP A 123 86.33 -19.42 24.79
CA ASP A 123 85.84 -19.11 23.43
C ASP A 123 84.40 -19.63 23.23
N ALA A 124 84.08 -20.84 23.71
CA ALA A 124 82.73 -21.39 23.71
C ALA A 124 81.77 -20.61 24.62
N GLY A 125 82.23 -20.12 25.77
CA GLY A 125 81.48 -19.25 26.67
C GLY A 125 81.10 -17.92 26.01
N VAL A 126 82.07 -17.26 25.37
CA VAL A 126 81.83 -16.03 24.59
C VAL A 126 80.84 -16.27 23.46
N LEU A 127 80.96 -17.39 22.74
CA LEU A 127 80.05 -17.72 21.65
C LEU A 127 78.62 -18.00 22.15
N ARG A 128 78.46 -18.73 23.26
CA ARG A 128 77.15 -18.94 23.92
C ARG A 128 76.51 -17.61 24.33
N GLN A 129 77.25 -16.73 25.01
CA GLN A 129 76.75 -15.40 25.40
C GLN A 129 76.34 -14.54 24.21
N ARG A 130 77.02 -14.65 23.07
CA ARG A 130 76.63 -13.96 21.82
C ARG A 130 75.33 -14.51 21.25
N TYR A 131 75.16 -15.83 21.21
CA TYR A 131 73.92 -16.44 20.72
C TYR A 131 72.74 -16.20 21.68
N GLU A 132 72.95 -16.25 22.99
CA GLU A 132 71.94 -15.94 24.00
C GLU A 132 71.41 -14.50 23.84
N LYS A 133 72.31 -13.52 23.66
CA LYS A 133 71.94 -12.14 23.35
C LYS A 133 71.18 -12.03 22.02
N LEU A 134 71.68 -12.67 20.97
CA LEU A 134 71.03 -12.64 19.65
C LEU A 134 69.62 -13.26 19.67
N ILE A 135 69.42 -14.34 20.43
CA ILE A 135 68.11 -14.97 20.62
C ILE A 135 67.19 -14.00 21.37
N ALA A 136 67.65 -13.40 22.47
CA ALA A 136 66.88 -12.40 23.22
C ALA A 136 66.48 -11.18 22.37
N GLU A 137 67.41 -10.64 21.56
CA GLU A 137 67.14 -9.53 20.63
C GLU A 137 66.12 -9.92 19.54
N LEU A 138 66.17 -11.17 19.04
CA LEU A 138 65.20 -11.66 18.06
C LEU A 138 63.81 -11.91 18.68
N ASP A 139 63.74 -12.43 19.90
CA ASP A 139 62.49 -12.63 20.63
C ASP A 139 61.85 -11.29 21.03
N GLU A 140 62.64 -10.31 21.48
CA GLU A 140 62.18 -8.94 21.75
C GLU A 140 61.65 -8.28 20.46
N ARG A 141 62.42 -8.33 19.37
CA ARG A 141 61.99 -7.81 18.07
C ARG A 141 60.72 -8.49 17.56
N ARG A 142 60.59 -9.81 17.76
CA ARG A 142 59.38 -10.55 17.41
C ARG A 142 58.19 -10.10 18.26
N ALA A 143 58.35 -9.98 19.57
CA ALA A 143 57.30 -9.51 20.47
C ALA A 143 56.84 -8.08 20.13
N ALA A 144 57.78 -7.19 19.80
CA ALA A 144 57.49 -5.84 19.33
C ALA A 144 56.68 -5.85 18.03
N MET A 145 57.12 -6.59 17.00
CA MET A 145 56.38 -6.71 15.73
C MET A 145 54.99 -7.35 15.91
N GLU A 146 54.85 -8.34 16.80
CA GLU A 146 53.54 -8.94 17.13
C GLU A 146 52.63 -7.95 17.88
N ALA A 147 53.18 -7.09 18.74
CA ALA A 147 52.43 -6.05 19.44
C ALA A 147 51.99 -4.91 18.49
N GLU A 148 52.89 -4.42 17.63
CA GLU A 148 52.58 -3.45 16.58
C GLU A 148 51.50 -3.99 15.63
N HIS A 149 51.62 -5.24 15.19
CA HIS A 149 50.64 -5.87 14.31
C HIS A 149 49.26 -6.02 14.99
N LYS A 150 49.22 -6.42 16.27
CA LYS A 150 47.97 -6.45 17.06
C LYS A 150 47.36 -5.06 17.17
N GLY A 151 48.16 -4.04 17.49
CA GLY A 151 47.71 -2.65 17.57
C GLY A 151 47.11 -2.15 16.26
N VAL A 152 47.78 -2.39 15.12
CA VAL A 152 47.27 -2.02 13.78
C VAL A 152 45.99 -2.78 13.43
N LEU A 153 45.87 -4.05 13.80
CA LEU A 153 44.63 -4.82 13.61
C LEU A 153 43.49 -4.33 14.51
N GLU A 154 43.78 -3.91 15.74
CA GLU A 154 42.79 -3.35 16.66
C GLU A 154 42.31 -1.97 16.19
N THR A 155 43.21 -1.07 15.75
CA THR A 155 42.81 0.21 15.16
C THR A 155 42.02 0.02 13.87
N ALA A 156 42.47 -0.86 12.97
CA ALA A 156 41.74 -1.14 11.73
C ALA A 156 40.36 -1.79 11.97
N ARG A 157 40.22 -2.62 13.01
CA ARG A 157 38.90 -3.15 13.42
C ARG A 157 38.00 -2.07 14.00
N ALA A 158 38.51 -1.21 14.88
CA ALA A 158 37.74 -0.11 15.46
C ALA A 158 37.31 0.92 14.40
N GLU A 159 38.18 1.22 13.43
CA GLU A 159 37.84 2.06 12.27
C GLU A 159 36.79 1.40 11.37
N ALA A 160 36.91 0.10 11.08
CA ALA A 160 35.93 -0.63 10.30
C ALA A 160 34.55 -0.71 11.01
N GLU A 161 34.53 -1.01 12.31
CA GLU A 161 33.32 -1.02 13.13
C GLU A 161 32.66 0.36 13.16
N LYS A 162 33.45 1.42 13.32
CA LYS A 162 32.96 2.80 13.23
C LYS A 162 32.33 3.10 11.86
N ILE A 163 33.02 2.80 10.76
CA ILE A 163 32.50 3.01 9.40
C ILE A 163 31.21 2.23 9.16
N VAL A 164 31.12 0.98 9.61
CA VAL A 164 29.90 0.17 9.51
C VAL A 164 28.77 0.77 10.34
N SER A 165 29.04 1.19 11.59
CA SER A 165 28.02 1.80 12.45
C SER A 165 27.49 3.14 11.90
N GLU A 166 28.36 3.97 11.32
CA GLU A 166 27.98 5.24 10.67
C GLU A 166 27.17 4.98 9.38
N ALA A 167 27.56 3.98 8.58
CA ALA A 167 26.83 3.58 7.39
C ALA A 167 25.45 2.99 7.73
N GLU A 168 25.34 2.15 8.76
CA GLU A 168 24.06 1.63 9.24
C GLU A 168 23.15 2.74 9.79
N ALA A 169 23.69 3.67 10.58
CA ALA A 169 22.92 4.80 11.09
C ALA A 169 22.41 5.71 9.96
N ALA A 170 23.23 5.97 8.94
CA ALA A 170 22.83 6.71 7.76
C ALA A 170 21.76 5.95 6.94
N ALA A 171 21.92 4.63 6.75
CA ALA A 171 20.97 3.80 6.04
C ALA A 171 19.60 3.74 6.74
N ARG A 172 19.58 3.59 8.08
CA ARG A 172 18.35 3.65 8.89
C ARG A 172 17.67 5.01 8.74
N LYS A 173 18.41 6.11 8.90
CA LYS A 173 17.86 7.46 8.72
C LYS A 173 17.24 7.66 7.33
N ILE A 174 17.88 7.16 6.27
CA ILE A 174 17.33 7.24 4.90
C ILE A 174 16.07 6.38 4.75
N ALA A 175 16.02 5.20 5.38
CA ALA A 175 14.82 4.36 5.41
C ALA A 175 13.67 5.06 6.14
N ASP A 176 13.91 5.57 7.35
CA ASP A 176 12.94 6.30 8.17
C ASP A 176 12.41 7.55 7.43
N GLU A 177 13.29 8.33 6.79
CA GLU A 177 12.91 9.47 5.96
C GLU A 177 12.09 9.05 4.72
N SER A 178 12.37 7.90 4.13
CA SER A 178 11.64 7.40 2.96
C SER A 178 10.27 6.85 3.34
N GLU A 179 10.16 6.17 4.49
CA GLU A 179 8.89 5.69 5.04
C GLU A 179 8.01 6.87 5.45
N ALA A 180 8.55 7.87 6.16
CA ALA A 180 7.83 9.10 6.49
C ALA A 180 7.31 9.81 5.23
N ARG A 181 8.14 9.95 4.19
CA ARG A 181 7.71 10.54 2.90
C ARG A 181 6.61 9.71 2.23
N ARG A 182 6.70 8.38 2.27
CA ARG A 182 5.63 7.50 1.74
C ARG A 182 4.32 7.71 2.48
N VAL A 183 4.34 7.70 3.82
CA VAL A 183 3.15 7.95 4.64
C VAL A 183 2.54 9.31 4.30
N THR A 184 3.33 10.40 4.24
CA THR A 184 2.79 11.72 3.88
C THR A 184 2.19 11.77 2.47
N VAL A 185 2.78 11.06 1.49
CA VAL A 185 2.24 10.99 0.12
C VAL A 185 0.99 10.12 0.04
N GLU A 186 0.91 9.06 0.83
CA GLU A 186 -0.27 8.20 0.96
C GLU A 186 -1.42 8.99 1.63
N GLU A 187 -1.15 9.74 2.70
CA GLU A 187 -2.10 10.66 3.37
C GLU A 187 -2.59 11.79 2.42
N ASP A 188 -1.67 12.52 1.78
CA ASP A 188 -2.01 13.59 0.82
C ASP A 188 -2.85 13.05 -0.35
N PHE A 189 -2.52 11.85 -0.84
CA PHE A 189 -3.29 11.18 -1.90
C PHE A 189 -4.69 10.78 -1.43
N GLU A 190 -4.83 10.23 -0.22
CA GLU A 190 -6.14 9.91 0.36
C GLU A 190 -6.99 11.16 0.55
N ILE A 191 -6.42 12.26 1.04
CA ILE A 191 -7.09 13.56 1.19
C ILE A 191 -7.53 14.09 -0.18
N ALA A 192 -6.64 14.12 -1.18
CA ALA A 192 -6.95 14.58 -2.53
C ALA A 192 -8.04 13.71 -3.21
N MET A 193 -7.99 12.39 -3.02
CA MET A 193 -8.99 11.45 -3.55
C MET A 193 -10.31 11.49 -2.78
N ALA A 194 -10.31 11.82 -1.48
CA ALA A 194 -11.52 12.10 -0.73
C ALA A 194 -12.18 13.41 -1.20
N ALA A 195 -11.40 14.49 -1.34
CA ALA A 195 -11.86 15.76 -1.88
C ALA A 195 -12.48 15.58 -3.28
N ARG A 196 -11.75 14.97 -4.22
CA ARG A 196 -12.24 14.71 -5.58
C ARG A 196 -13.48 13.81 -5.62
N ARG A 197 -13.59 12.81 -4.73
CA ARG A 197 -14.84 12.02 -4.58
C ARG A 197 -16.00 12.88 -4.07
N SER A 198 -15.76 13.78 -3.11
CA SER A 198 -16.79 14.67 -2.58
C SER A 198 -17.28 15.68 -3.62
N GLU A 199 -16.39 16.24 -4.44
CA GLU A 199 -16.73 17.11 -5.57
C GLU A 199 -17.51 16.37 -6.67
N ALA A 200 -17.10 15.14 -6.99
CA ALA A 200 -17.82 14.28 -7.93
C ALA A 200 -19.24 13.93 -7.42
N MET A 201 -19.39 13.63 -6.12
CA MET A 201 -20.71 13.42 -5.51
C MET A 201 -21.54 14.70 -5.48
N ALA A 202 -20.96 15.85 -5.18
CA ALA A 202 -21.65 17.14 -5.16
C ALA A 202 -22.14 17.55 -6.56
N THR A 203 -21.32 17.36 -7.60
CA THR A 203 -21.71 17.63 -8.99
C THR A 203 -22.79 16.67 -9.49
N LEU A 204 -22.73 15.38 -9.16
CA LEU A 204 -23.82 14.43 -9.43
C LEU A 204 -25.11 14.82 -8.69
N ALA A 205 -25.04 15.16 -7.40
CA ALA A 205 -26.19 15.60 -6.62
C ALA A 205 -26.80 16.90 -7.17
N GLN A 206 -25.96 17.83 -7.65
CA GLN A 206 -26.41 19.05 -8.32
C GLN A 206 -27.09 18.73 -9.66
N GLN A 207 -26.53 17.84 -10.48
CA GLN A 207 -27.15 17.38 -11.73
C GLN A 207 -28.50 16.73 -11.47
N GLU A 208 -28.58 15.81 -10.51
CA GLU A 208 -29.85 15.22 -10.08
C GLU A 208 -30.87 16.26 -9.60
N ALA A 209 -30.44 17.22 -8.77
CA ALA A 209 -31.32 18.28 -8.27
C ALA A 209 -31.83 19.17 -9.40
N THR A 210 -30.97 19.56 -10.36
CA THR A 210 -31.40 20.30 -11.55
C THR A 210 -32.37 19.49 -12.40
N SER A 211 -32.05 18.23 -12.72
CA SER A 211 -32.92 17.34 -13.51
C SER A 211 -34.28 17.10 -12.84
N LYS A 212 -34.31 16.89 -11.52
CA LYS A 212 -35.55 16.80 -10.73
C LYS A 212 -36.34 18.11 -10.80
N SER A 213 -35.70 19.25 -10.56
CA SER A 213 -36.37 20.56 -10.61
C SER A 213 -36.94 20.90 -12.00
N GLU A 214 -36.25 20.50 -13.08
CA GLU A 214 -36.76 20.64 -14.43
C GLU A 214 -37.89 19.66 -14.75
N ALA A 215 -37.81 18.41 -14.27
CA ALA A 215 -38.89 17.43 -14.42
C ALA A 215 -40.15 17.93 -13.70
N ASP A 216 -40.01 18.41 -12.46
CA ASP A 216 -41.10 19.02 -11.68
C ASP A 216 -41.65 20.30 -12.34
N ARG A 217 -40.79 21.09 -13.02
CA ARG A 217 -41.24 22.23 -13.84
C ARG A 217 -42.06 21.77 -15.03
N ARG A 218 -41.57 20.81 -15.82
CA ARG A 218 -42.28 20.26 -16.99
C ARG A 218 -43.59 19.58 -16.58
N LEU A 219 -43.63 18.89 -15.44
CA LEU A 219 -44.85 18.31 -14.88
C LEU A 219 -45.86 19.37 -14.46
N ARG A 220 -45.43 20.48 -13.84
CA ARG A 220 -46.31 21.62 -13.52
C ARG A 220 -46.83 22.32 -14.76
N GLU A 221 -45.96 22.64 -15.73
CA GLU A 221 -46.33 23.25 -17.01
C GLU A 221 -47.35 22.37 -17.76
N ALA A 222 -47.09 21.06 -17.89
CA ALA A 222 -48.02 20.13 -18.51
C ALA A 222 -49.33 19.95 -17.72
N ALA A 223 -49.29 20.00 -16.38
CA ALA A 223 -50.49 19.93 -15.55
C ALA A 223 -51.35 21.20 -15.67
N GLU A 224 -50.73 22.38 -15.75
CA GLU A 224 -51.38 23.66 -16.04
C GLU A 224 -51.97 23.70 -17.44
N GLU A 225 -51.22 23.27 -18.46
CA GLU A 225 -51.74 23.15 -19.84
C GLU A 225 -52.90 22.17 -19.92
N ALA A 226 -52.78 20.98 -19.31
CA ALA A 226 -53.88 20.03 -19.25
C ALA A 226 -55.08 20.58 -18.46
N ALA A 227 -54.85 21.42 -17.44
CA ALA A 227 -55.94 22.13 -16.73
C ALA A 227 -56.59 23.21 -17.62
N ARG A 228 -55.81 23.97 -18.39
CA ARG A 228 -56.32 24.96 -19.37
C ARG A 228 -57.13 24.26 -20.47
N VAL A 229 -56.65 23.15 -21.02
CA VAL A 229 -57.37 22.35 -22.02
C VAL A 229 -58.66 21.78 -21.43
N ARG A 230 -58.63 21.19 -20.22
CA ARG A 230 -59.85 20.72 -19.54
C ARG A 230 -60.83 21.87 -19.27
N ALA A 231 -60.35 23.05 -18.89
CA ALA A 231 -61.20 24.23 -18.65
C ALA A 231 -61.80 24.78 -19.96
N ALA A 232 -61.03 24.81 -21.05
CA ALA A 232 -61.50 25.20 -22.38
C ALA A 232 -62.57 24.23 -22.90
N ILE A 233 -62.32 22.91 -22.79
CA ILE A 233 -63.32 21.88 -23.13
C ILE A 233 -64.55 22.03 -22.24
N ALA A 234 -64.41 22.24 -20.93
CA ALA A 234 -65.55 22.44 -20.04
C ALA A 234 -66.35 23.71 -20.39
N ALA A 235 -65.68 24.79 -20.79
CA ALA A 235 -66.33 26.02 -21.26
C ALA A 235 -67.05 25.81 -22.59
N GLU A 236 -66.44 25.11 -23.55
CA GLU A 236 -67.04 24.74 -24.84
C GLU A 236 -68.22 23.78 -24.67
N GLN A 237 -68.12 22.79 -23.77
CA GLN A 237 -69.24 21.92 -23.40
C GLN A 237 -70.36 22.71 -22.72
N THR A 238 -70.03 23.74 -21.93
CA THR A 238 -71.03 24.61 -21.30
C THR A 238 -71.70 25.52 -22.32
N SER A 239 -70.96 26.14 -23.25
CA SER A 239 -71.52 26.99 -24.29
C SER A 239 -72.33 26.20 -25.31
N SER A 240 -71.81 25.08 -25.81
CA SER A 240 -72.54 24.19 -26.73
C SER A 240 -73.79 23.59 -26.08
N LYS A 241 -73.75 23.23 -24.79
CA LYS A 241 -74.95 22.84 -24.04
C LYS A 241 -75.93 24.00 -23.87
N ALA A 242 -75.48 25.20 -23.52
CA ALA A 242 -76.34 26.37 -23.40
C ALA A 242 -76.98 26.76 -24.74
N GLU A 243 -76.25 26.65 -25.86
CA GLU A 243 -76.80 26.83 -27.19
C GLU A 243 -77.78 25.71 -27.58
N ALA A 244 -77.49 24.45 -27.24
CA ALA A 244 -78.40 23.34 -27.47
C ALA A 244 -79.71 23.53 -26.68
N GLU A 245 -79.62 23.90 -25.41
CA GLU A 245 -80.77 24.27 -24.58
C GLU A 245 -81.51 25.51 -25.10
N ARG A 246 -80.81 26.46 -25.73
CA ARG A 246 -81.41 27.64 -26.37
C ARG A 246 -82.16 27.24 -27.64
N ARG A 247 -81.57 26.44 -28.52
CA ARG A 247 -82.21 25.89 -29.73
C ARG A 247 -83.42 25.02 -29.37
N VAL A 248 -83.32 24.20 -28.33
CA VAL A 248 -84.46 23.43 -27.79
C VAL A 248 -85.55 24.36 -27.26
N ARG A 249 -85.21 25.38 -26.47
CA ARG A 249 -86.18 26.38 -25.98
C ARG A 249 -86.87 27.11 -27.14
N GLU A 250 -86.11 27.70 -28.06
CA GLU A 250 -86.62 28.37 -29.25
C GLU A 250 -87.54 27.45 -30.08
N ALA A 251 -87.14 26.19 -30.32
CA ALA A 251 -87.98 25.22 -31.01
C ALA A 251 -89.25 24.84 -30.23
N THR A 252 -89.20 24.71 -28.90
CA THR A 252 -90.39 24.46 -28.08
C THR A 252 -91.33 25.66 -28.01
N GLU A 253 -90.81 26.88 -27.97
CA GLU A 253 -91.60 28.11 -28.05
C GLU A 253 -92.25 28.29 -29.42
N GLU A 254 -91.53 27.97 -30.49
CA GLU A 254 -92.06 28.03 -31.86
C GLU A 254 -93.11 26.93 -32.09
N ALA A 255 -92.91 25.73 -31.56
CA ALA A 255 -93.92 24.67 -31.56
C ALA A 255 -95.16 25.05 -30.72
N ASN A 256 -94.97 25.69 -29.57
CA ASN A 256 -96.07 26.19 -28.74
C ASN A 256 -96.81 27.35 -29.41
N ARG A 257 -96.11 28.27 -30.12
CA ARG A 257 -96.73 29.30 -30.96
C ARG A 257 -97.57 28.68 -32.06
N ARG A 258 -97.01 27.78 -32.89
CA ARG A 258 -97.78 27.05 -33.92
C ARG A 258 -99.01 26.32 -33.37
N ARG A 259 -98.91 25.72 -32.17
CA ARG A 259 -100.06 25.10 -31.49
C ARG A 259 -101.09 26.15 -31.06
N HIS A 260 -100.66 27.28 -30.50
CA HIS A 260 -101.56 28.36 -30.09
C HIS A 260 -102.27 29.02 -31.27
N ASP A 261 -101.54 29.29 -32.36
CA ASP A 261 -102.08 29.84 -33.61
C ASP A 261 -103.10 28.86 -34.21
N SER A 262 -102.76 27.56 -34.30
CA SER A 262 -103.67 26.52 -34.78
C SER A 262 -104.90 26.33 -33.90
N ILE A 263 -104.77 26.42 -32.57
CA ILE A 263 -105.92 26.41 -31.64
C ILE A 263 -106.78 27.65 -31.86
N THR A 264 -106.17 28.82 -32.07
CA THR A 264 -106.87 30.09 -32.30
C THR A 264 -107.66 30.05 -33.59
N GLU A 265 -107.07 29.61 -34.70
CA GLU A 265 -107.76 29.37 -35.98
C GLU A 265 -108.89 28.35 -35.84
N ALA A 266 -108.67 27.25 -35.10
CA ALA A 266 -109.71 26.25 -34.85
C ALA A 266 -110.88 26.84 -34.05
N THR A 267 -110.61 27.63 -33.01
CA THR A 267 -111.67 28.32 -32.25
C THR A 267 -112.39 29.38 -33.08
N ALA A 268 -111.70 30.11 -33.96
CA ALA A 268 -112.31 31.08 -34.86
C ALA A 268 -113.27 30.40 -35.85
N ARG A 269 -112.87 29.27 -36.46
CA ARG A 269 -113.77 28.47 -37.32
C ARG A 269 -114.97 27.90 -36.57
N ILE A 270 -114.79 27.49 -35.30
CA ILE A 270 -115.91 27.02 -34.46
C ILE A 270 -116.87 28.16 -34.15
N GLN A 271 -116.36 29.37 -33.84
CA GLN A 271 -117.19 30.56 -33.62
C GLN A 271 -117.95 30.96 -34.90
N GLU A 272 -117.27 31.04 -36.04
CA GLU A 272 -117.88 31.34 -37.34
C GLU A 272 -118.99 30.35 -37.71
N ALA A 273 -118.75 29.04 -37.55
CA ALA A 273 -119.76 28.00 -37.76
C ALA A 273 -120.94 28.10 -36.78
N THR A 274 -120.68 28.51 -35.52
CA THR A 274 -121.71 28.72 -34.50
C THR A 274 -122.57 29.96 -34.81
N ASP A 275 -121.95 31.04 -35.27
CA ASP A 275 -122.64 32.27 -35.67
C ASP A 275 -123.45 32.07 -36.95
N GLU A 276 -122.97 31.29 -37.92
CA GLU A 276 -123.78 30.86 -39.06
C GLU A 276 -124.96 29.97 -38.64
N ALA A 277 -124.77 29.03 -37.71
CA ALA A 277 -125.86 28.19 -37.20
C ALA A 277 -126.92 29.04 -36.50
N ASN A 278 -126.51 29.98 -35.65
CA ASN A 278 -127.39 30.96 -35.01
C ASN A 278 -128.13 31.85 -36.03
N ARG A 279 -127.46 32.25 -37.13
CA ARG A 279 -128.07 33.02 -38.22
C ARG A 279 -129.17 32.21 -38.93
N ARG A 280 -128.88 30.96 -39.33
CA ARG A 280 -129.87 30.06 -39.96
C ARG A 280 -131.07 29.77 -39.05
N VAL A 281 -130.86 29.62 -37.73
CA VAL A 281 -131.96 29.45 -36.75
C VAL A 281 -132.83 30.70 -36.66
N ARG A 282 -132.24 31.92 -36.66
CA ARG A 282 -133.01 33.18 -36.67
C ARG A 282 -133.83 33.32 -37.96
N GLU A 283 -133.22 33.10 -39.12
CA GLU A 283 -133.89 33.18 -40.43
C GLU A 283 -135.07 32.19 -40.52
N ALA A 284 -134.89 30.95 -40.08
CA ALA A 284 -135.96 29.95 -40.01
C ALA A 284 -137.10 30.32 -39.04
N THR A 285 -136.75 30.93 -37.89
CA THR A 285 -137.73 31.41 -36.90
C THR A 285 -138.55 32.58 -37.45
N GLU A 286 -137.92 33.50 -38.19
CA GLU A 286 -138.62 34.58 -38.88
C GLU A 286 -139.54 34.07 -39.99
N GLU A 287 -139.12 33.11 -40.81
CA GLU A 287 -140.01 32.47 -41.80
C GLU A 287 -141.22 31.81 -41.14
N ALA A 288 -141.02 31.09 -40.03
CA ALA A 288 -142.11 30.45 -39.29
C ALA A 288 -143.13 31.49 -38.79
N ASN A 289 -142.65 32.61 -38.24
CA ASN A 289 -143.49 33.73 -37.78
C ASN A 289 -144.24 34.45 -38.92
N ARG A 290 -143.62 34.57 -40.10
CA ARG A 290 -144.29 35.10 -41.30
C ARG A 290 -145.42 34.17 -41.76
N ARG A 291 -145.19 32.84 -41.77
CA ARG A 291 -146.20 31.83 -42.13
C ARG A 291 -147.40 31.80 -41.16
N THR A 292 -147.18 31.85 -39.84
CA THR A 292 -148.27 31.92 -38.86
C THR A 292 -149.07 33.23 -38.97
N THR A 293 -148.40 34.37 -39.12
CA THR A 293 -149.08 35.66 -39.29
C THR A 293 -150.00 35.67 -40.53
N ALA A 294 -149.53 35.14 -41.66
CA ALA A 294 -150.33 35.01 -42.87
C ALA A 294 -151.51 34.03 -42.74
N ALA A 295 -151.36 32.97 -41.93
CA ALA A 295 -152.44 32.04 -41.62
C ALA A 295 -153.54 32.69 -40.77
N THR A 296 -153.16 33.42 -39.71
CA THR A 296 -154.12 34.14 -38.84
C THR A 296 -154.93 35.17 -39.64
N GLN A 297 -154.28 35.95 -40.51
CA GLN A 297 -154.97 36.90 -41.39
C GLN A 297 -156.00 36.24 -42.32
N ARG A 298 -155.72 35.04 -42.84
CA ARG A 298 -156.69 34.25 -43.63
C ARG A 298 -157.88 33.76 -42.80
N VAL A 299 -157.66 33.35 -41.55
CA VAL A 299 -158.74 32.93 -40.64
C VAL A 299 -159.68 34.09 -40.31
N ASP A 300 -159.16 35.30 -40.09
CA ASP A 300 -159.99 36.46 -39.77
C ASP A 300 -160.74 37.03 -40.98
N GLN A 301 -160.20 36.89 -42.20
CA GLN A 301 -160.95 37.17 -43.44
C GLN A 301 -162.17 36.25 -43.58
N LEU A 302 -162.02 34.96 -43.28
CA LEU A 302 -163.13 33.99 -43.32
C LEU A 302 -164.19 34.26 -42.25
N ARG A 303 -163.78 34.64 -41.02
CA ARG A 303 -164.71 35.05 -39.95
C ARG A 303 -165.54 36.27 -40.33
N ASN A 304 -164.94 37.26 -40.99
CA ASN A 304 -165.65 38.47 -41.42
C ASN A 304 -166.69 38.19 -42.52
N LEU A 305 -166.41 37.30 -43.48
CA LEU A 305 -167.38 36.87 -44.49
C LEU A 305 -168.60 36.16 -43.86
N ARG A 306 -168.35 35.23 -42.92
CA ARG A 306 -169.41 34.50 -42.19
C ARG A 306 -170.33 35.43 -41.39
N ASN A 307 -169.76 36.44 -40.73
CA ASN A 307 -170.54 37.40 -39.94
C ASN A 307 -171.42 38.32 -40.82
N ARG A 308 -171.02 38.56 -42.08
CA ARG A 308 -171.78 39.37 -43.04
C ARG A 308 -173.02 38.65 -43.58
N LEU A 309 -172.88 37.37 -43.93
CA LEU A 309 -173.99 36.52 -44.39
C LEU A 309 -175.07 36.29 -43.32
N SER A 310 -174.66 36.13 -42.05
CA SER A 310 -175.59 35.92 -40.94
C SER A 310 -176.46 37.16 -40.63
N HIS A 311 -175.94 38.38 -40.82
CA HIS A 311 -176.74 39.60 -40.62
C HIS A 311 -177.78 39.83 -41.73
N GLN A 312 -177.52 39.41 -42.97
CA GLN A 312 -178.47 39.56 -44.08
C GLN A 312 -179.64 38.58 -44.03
N LEU A 313 -179.50 37.43 -43.34
CA LEU A 313 -180.58 36.46 -43.17
C LEU A 313 -181.51 36.79 -41.98
N HIS A 314 -181.10 37.66 -41.06
CA HIS A 314 -181.89 37.99 -39.87
C HIS A 314 -182.87 39.16 -40.10
N SER A 315 -182.54 40.15 -40.95
CA SER A 315 -183.33 41.40 -41.05
C SER A 315 -184.64 41.30 -41.85
N VAL A 316 -184.76 40.36 -42.80
CA VAL A 316 -186.01 40.15 -43.56
C VAL A 316 -186.91 39.08 -42.91
N ARG A 317 -186.36 38.21 -42.05
CA ARG A 317 -187.15 37.19 -41.33
C ARG A 317 -188.00 37.76 -40.17
N THR A 318 -187.81 39.02 -39.80
CA THR A 318 -188.55 39.69 -38.70
C THR A 318 -189.78 40.48 -39.19
N ALA A 319 -190.13 40.40 -40.48
CA ALA A 319 -191.47 40.67 -41.00
C ALA A 319 -191.98 39.36 -41.63
N LEU A 320 -192.62 38.44 -40.90
CA LEU A 320 -193.98 38.55 -40.33
C LEU A 320 -195.01 39.03 -41.38
N GLN A 321 -196.14 38.36 -41.60
CA GLN A 321 -196.59 37.06 -41.08
C GLN A 321 -197.80 36.65 -41.94
N ASP A 322 -197.59 36.08 -43.13
CA ASP A 322 -198.72 35.59 -43.93
C ASP A 322 -198.35 34.41 -44.83
N VAL A 323 -199.30 33.48 -44.96
CA VAL A 323 -199.30 32.30 -45.85
C VAL A 323 -198.21 31.23 -45.60
N VAL A 324 -198.45 30.44 -44.55
CA VAL A 324 -198.32 28.96 -44.51
C VAL A 324 -198.24 28.34 -45.92
N PRO A 325 -197.20 27.54 -46.31
CA PRO A 325 -197.17 26.12 -45.89
C PRO A 325 -195.79 25.36 -45.98
N LEU A 326 -195.87 24.03 -45.79
CA LEU A 326 -195.03 22.93 -46.35
C LEU A 326 -193.56 22.69 -45.88
N LEU A 327 -193.35 21.46 -45.38
CA LEU A 327 -192.21 20.53 -45.56
C LEU A 327 -190.91 20.66 -44.74
N ASP A 328 -190.74 19.64 -43.88
CA ASP A 328 -189.52 18.95 -43.43
C ASP A 328 -188.39 18.82 -44.48
N PRO A 329 -187.09 18.66 -44.07
CA PRO A 329 -186.66 17.78 -42.97
C PRO A 329 -185.61 18.33 -41.98
N VAL A 330 -185.34 17.55 -40.94
CA VAL A 330 -184.46 17.86 -39.79
C VAL A 330 -183.60 16.64 -39.42
N GLU A 331 -182.54 16.90 -38.62
CA GLU A 331 -181.82 15.96 -37.73
C GLU A 331 -180.76 15.00 -38.35
N GLU A 332 -179.69 14.62 -37.64
CA GLU A 332 -179.32 14.90 -36.23
C GLU A 332 -177.78 15.03 -36.03
N GLU A 333 -177.39 15.69 -34.94
CA GLU A 333 -176.03 15.64 -34.38
C GLU A 333 -175.80 14.33 -33.58
N LYS A 334 -174.55 13.90 -33.39
CA LYS A 334 -174.10 13.29 -32.12
C LYS A 334 -172.58 13.20 -31.94
N GLU A 335 -172.20 13.09 -30.66
CA GLU A 335 -170.85 13.15 -30.10
C GLU A 335 -170.04 11.85 -30.31
N SER A 336 -168.70 11.91 -30.18
CA SER A 336 -167.92 11.10 -29.19
C SER A 336 -166.40 11.08 -29.44
N ALA A 337 -165.63 10.70 -28.41
CA ALA A 337 -164.16 10.74 -28.26
C ALA A 337 -163.52 9.32 -28.30
N VAL A 338 -162.21 9.00 -28.15
CA VAL A 338 -160.87 9.57 -28.51
C VAL A 338 -159.81 8.43 -28.30
N GLY A 339 -158.93 8.17 -29.29
CA GLY A 339 -157.67 7.35 -29.20
C GLY A 339 -157.80 5.79 -29.23
N PRO A 340 -156.70 4.98 -29.28
CA PRO A 340 -155.32 5.26 -29.76
C PRO A 340 -154.55 4.08 -30.51
N VAL A 341 -153.33 4.37 -31.03
CA VAL A 341 -152.09 3.53 -31.32
C VAL A 341 -151.89 2.44 -32.44
N ASP A 342 -150.86 2.71 -33.29
CA ASP A 342 -149.67 1.90 -33.78
C ASP A 342 -149.65 0.88 -34.98
N GLY A 343 -148.53 0.88 -35.77
CA GLY A 343 -147.93 -0.30 -36.46
C GLY A 343 -147.60 -0.35 -38.00
N SER A 344 -146.33 -0.11 -38.42
CA SER A 344 -145.48 -0.82 -39.47
C SER A 344 -145.93 -1.05 -40.98
N GLN A 345 -145.09 -1.29 -42.05
CA GLN A 345 -143.63 -1.27 -42.38
C GLN A 345 -143.31 -1.45 -43.93
N VAL A 346 -142.21 -0.85 -44.46
CA VAL A 346 -141.21 -1.14 -45.60
C VAL A 346 -141.47 -2.13 -46.80
N PRO A 347 -140.58 -2.33 -47.85
CA PRO A 347 -139.26 -1.73 -48.23
C PRO A 347 -138.99 -1.34 -49.73
N ALA A 348 -137.98 -0.48 -49.98
CA ALA A 348 -137.23 -0.28 -51.25
C ALA A 348 -136.00 0.66 -51.01
N GLN A 349 -134.99 0.93 -51.88
CA GLN A 349 -134.19 0.24 -52.94
C GLN A 349 -133.04 1.22 -53.37
N GLN A 350 -131.85 0.77 -53.87
CA GLN A 350 -131.08 1.36 -55.01
C GLN A 350 -129.60 0.90 -55.22
N ALA A 351 -129.20 0.79 -56.50
CA ALA A 351 -127.87 0.76 -57.14
C ALA A 351 -128.12 0.85 -58.69
N PRO A 352 -127.14 0.82 -59.64
CA PRO A 352 -125.69 1.05 -59.62
C PRO A 352 -125.21 2.08 -60.71
N GLY A 353 -123.90 2.22 -60.97
CA GLY A 353 -123.38 2.95 -62.15
C GLY A 353 -121.84 3.04 -62.27
N ALA A 354 -121.29 3.00 -63.49
CA ALA A 354 -119.85 3.00 -63.81
C ALA A 354 -119.51 4.13 -64.85
N PRO A 355 -118.42 4.07 -65.66
CA PRO A 355 -117.03 4.48 -65.34
C PRO A 355 -116.50 5.63 -66.24
N GLY A 356 -115.28 6.15 -65.99
CA GLY A 356 -114.44 6.74 -67.07
C GLY A 356 -113.56 7.98 -66.79
N GLN A 357 -112.24 7.75 -66.77
CA GLN A 357 -111.13 8.61 -67.24
C GLN A 357 -110.77 10.01 -66.64
N ALA A 358 -109.44 10.20 -66.62
CA ALA A 358 -108.64 11.45 -66.58
C ALA A 358 -108.37 12.15 -65.23
N ALA A 359 -107.12 12.63 -65.12
CA ALA A 359 -106.41 13.15 -63.94
C ALA A 359 -106.41 14.72 -63.95
N PRO A 360 -105.70 15.48 -63.07
CA PRO A 360 -104.61 15.07 -62.16
C PRO A 360 -104.54 15.71 -60.75
N ALA A 361 -103.47 15.30 -60.04
CA ALA A 361 -102.68 16.03 -59.02
C ALA A 361 -103.14 16.01 -57.53
N GLN A 362 -102.24 16.03 -56.53
CA GLN A 362 -100.80 15.70 -56.46
C GLN A 362 -100.34 15.52 -54.99
N THR A 363 -99.70 14.39 -54.61
CA THR A 363 -98.67 14.23 -53.55
C THR A 363 -98.26 12.75 -53.46
N ALA A 364 -97.04 12.30 -53.18
CA ALA A 364 -95.65 12.81 -53.14
C ALA A 364 -94.81 11.68 -52.48
N PRO A 365 -93.46 11.64 -52.61
CA PRO A 365 -92.74 10.37 -52.85
C PRO A 365 -91.74 10.03 -51.70
N GLY A 366 -90.72 9.16 -51.81
CA GLY A 366 -90.14 8.48 -52.98
C GLY A 366 -88.91 7.61 -52.66
N GLN A 367 -88.20 7.20 -53.71
CA GLN A 367 -86.88 6.54 -53.69
C GLN A 367 -86.01 7.12 -54.81
N ALA A 368 -84.69 7.13 -54.63
CA ALA A 368 -83.72 6.68 -55.65
C ALA A 368 -82.31 6.50 -55.08
N ALA A 369 -81.68 5.40 -55.46
CA ALA A 369 -80.30 4.95 -55.19
C ALA A 369 -79.27 5.65 -56.16
N PRO A 370 -78.01 5.20 -56.43
CA PRO A 370 -77.47 3.82 -56.38
C PRO A 370 -75.98 3.59 -55.94
N GLY A 371 -75.59 2.30 -55.85
CA GLY A 371 -74.19 1.79 -55.74
C GLY A 371 -74.03 0.75 -54.62
N HIS A 372 -74.14 -0.58 -54.87
CA HIS A 372 -73.06 -1.52 -55.24
C HIS A 372 -72.01 -1.78 -54.12
N ALA A 373 -71.63 -3.01 -53.73
CA ALA A 373 -72.11 -4.36 -54.11
C ALA A 373 -71.64 -5.46 -53.12
N ALA A 374 -72.37 -6.59 -53.13
CA ALA A 374 -71.95 -8.00 -52.91
C ALA A 374 -71.18 -8.47 -51.65
N ALA A 375 -71.49 -9.71 -51.23
CA ALA A 375 -70.74 -10.53 -50.27
C ALA A 375 -70.15 -11.78 -50.97
N GLY A 376 -69.08 -12.38 -50.42
CA GLY A 376 -68.74 -13.79 -50.72
C GLY A 376 -67.25 -14.19 -50.79
N GLN A 377 -66.76 -14.82 -49.71
CA GLN A 377 -65.95 -16.05 -49.64
C GLN A 377 -64.63 -16.27 -50.45
N THR A 378 -63.86 -17.29 -50.01
CA THR A 378 -62.67 -17.94 -50.63
C THR A 378 -61.35 -17.16 -50.58
N ALA A 379 -60.15 -17.76 -50.63
CA ALA A 379 -59.66 -19.11 -50.24
C ALA A 379 -58.10 -19.11 -50.16
N ALA A 380 -57.50 -20.22 -49.73
CA ALA A 380 -56.07 -20.42 -49.51
C ALA A 380 -55.18 -20.47 -50.78
N GLY A 381 -53.86 -20.25 -50.62
CA GLY A 381 -52.79 -20.51 -51.60
C GLY A 381 -51.57 -19.58 -51.39
N GLN A 382 -50.51 -20.00 -50.67
CA GLN A 382 -49.26 -20.57 -51.21
C GLN A 382 -48.36 -19.54 -51.98
N ALA A 383 -47.03 -19.43 -51.78
CA ALA A 383 -46.07 -20.29 -51.05
C ALA A 383 -44.83 -19.50 -50.53
N ALA A 384 -44.11 -20.12 -49.57
CA ALA A 384 -42.64 -20.36 -49.49
C ALA A 384 -41.64 -19.25 -49.93
N SER A 385 -40.46 -19.01 -49.32
CA SER A 385 -39.59 -19.74 -48.34
C SER A 385 -38.56 -18.72 -47.75
N ALA A 386 -37.65 -18.96 -46.79
CA ALA A 386 -37.19 -20.15 -46.06
C ALA A 386 -36.59 -19.77 -44.67
N GLN A 387 -36.59 -20.72 -43.72
CA GLN A 387 -35.53 -21.13 -42.75
C GLN A 387 -34.53 -20.10 -42.12
N ALA A 388 -34.08 -20.23 -40.85
CA ALA A 388 -34.31 -21.29 -39.86
C ALA A 388 -33.99 -20.87 -38.39
N ALA A 389 -34.66 -21.57 -37.46
CA ALA A 389 -34.20 -22.06 -36.15
C ALA A 389 -33.34 -21.20 -35.20
N ALA A 390 -33.93 -20.87 -34.04
CA ALA A 390 -33.24 -20.87 -32.76
C ALA A 390 -34.09 -21.66 -31.73
N GLY A 391 -33.54 -22.75 -31.20
CA GLY A 391 -34.19 -23.62 -30.22
C GLY A 391 -33.83 -23.26 -28.77
N GLN A 392 -34.74 -23.53 -27.84
CA GLN A 392 -34.56 -23.31 -26.40
C GLN A 392 -33.77 -24.44 -25.74
N ALA A 393 -32.96 -24.13 -24.72
CA ALA A 393 -32.58 -25.07 -23.66
C ALA A 393 -32.26 -24.32 -22.35
N ALA A 394 -32.52 -24.95 -21.21
CA ALA A 394 -32.49 -24.38 -19.86
C ALA A 394 -31.11 -24.62 -19.15
N PRO A 395 -30.88 -24.11 -17.92
CA PRO A 395 -29.52 -23.92 -17.39
C PRO A 395 -28.94 -25.13 -16.65
N GLY A 396 -27.60 -25.15 -16.54
CA GLY A 396 -26.84 -26.05 -15.66
C GLY A 396 -25.74 -25.27 -14.91
N GLN A 397 -25.60 -25.54 -13.62
CA GLN A 397 -24.59 -24.92 -12.74
C GLN A 397 -23.30 -25.76 -12.74
N THR A 398 -22.12 -25.14 -12.66
CA THR A 398 -20.98 -25.68 -11.87
C THR A 398 -19.90 -24.64 -11.56
N ALA A 399 -19.44 -24.70 -10.30
CA ALA A 399 -18.08 -24.48 -9.81
C ALA A 399 -17.27 -23.24 -10.25
N SER A 400 -17.10 -22.33 -9.29
CA SER A 400 -16.04 -21.32 -9.22
C SER A 400 -14.63 -21.93 -9.16
N ALA A 401 -13.69 -21.39 -9.94
CA ALA A 401 -12.26 -21.52 -9.73
C ALA A 401 -11.60 -20.14 -9.77
N GLN A 402 -10.74 -19.84 -8.78
CA GLN A 402 -10.06 -18.55 -8.66
C GLN A 402 -8.85 -18.49 -9.60
N ALA A 403 -8.67 -17.37 -10.30
CA ALA A 403 -7.42 -17.02 -10.97
C ALA A 403 -7.11 -15.54 -10.69
N ALA A 404 -5.90 -15.27 -10.18
CA ALA A 404 -5.50 -13.94 -9.77
C ALA A 404 -5.14 -13.05 -10.99
N ALA A 405 -5.48 -11.76 -10.89
CA ALA A 405 -5.12 -10.77 -11.90
C ALA A 405 -3.67 -10.28 -11.70
N ALA A 406 -2.95 -10.08 -12.81
CA ALA A 406 -1.78 -9.21 -12.88
C ALA A 406 -1.98 -8.29 -14.10
N GLN A 407 -1.96 -6.97 -13.86
CA GLN A 407 -2.31 -5.96 -14.85
C GLN A 407 -1.07 -5.53 -15.65
N GLY A 408 -1.21 -5.47 -16.98
CA GLY A 408 -0.25 -4.78 -17.85
C GLY A 408 -0.78 -3.40 -18.23
N ALA A 409 0.07 -2.37 -18.13
CA ALA A 409 -0.22 -1.01 -18.59
C ALA A 409 0.48 -0.72 -19.94
N PRO A 410 -0.06 0.17 -20.80
CA PRO A 410 0.20 0.11 -22.24
C PRO A 410 1.29 1.06 -22.75
N ALA A 411 1.80 0.76 -23.94
CA ALA A 411 2.61 1.67 -24.75
C ALA A 411 1.78 2.32 -25.86
N GLN A 412 2.03 3.60 -26.14
CA GLN A 412 1.63 4.29 -27.37
C GLN A 412 2.81 5.14 -27.86
N GLY A 413 2.99 5.24 -29.17
CA GLY A 413 4.04 6.05 -29.78
C GLY A 413 3.63 6.56 -31.16
N ALA A 414 4.33 7.61 -31.63
CA ALA A 414 4.25 8.17 -32.99
C ALA A 414 5.50 9.08 -33.23
N PRO A 415 5.87 9.47 -34.47
CA PRO A 415 7.23 9.21 -34.92
C PRO A 415 7.98 10.37 -35.64
N GLY A 416 9.28 10.14 -35.91
CA GLY A 416 9.85 10.43 -37.23
C GLY A 416 10.94 11.51 -37.36
N GLN A 417 11.81 11.31 -38.37
CA GLN A 417 12.94 12.15 -38.82
C GLN A 417 14.16 12.17 -37.87
N GLY A 418 15.42 12.02 -38.32
CA GLY A 418 15.93 11.64 -39.65
C GLY A 418 17.32 12.21 -39.92
N ALA A 419 18.39 11.40 -39.81
CA ALA A 419 19.73 11.73 -40.31
C ALA A 419 20.61 10.47 -40.47
N SER A 420 21.43 10.45 -41.52
CA SER A 420 22.31 9.36 -41.94
C SER A 420 23.75 9.53 -41.45
N ALA A 421 24.48 8.44 -41.17
CA ALA A 421 25.69 8.04 -41.92
C ALA A 421 26.47 6.87 -41.27
N GLN A 422 27.00 6.00 -42.14
CA GLN A 422 28.26 5.22 -42.04
C GLN A 422 28.52 4.36 -40.77
N GLY A 423 28.76 3.06 -41.00
CA GLY A 423 29.13 2.10 -39.96
C GLY A 423 30.58 1.62 -40.04
N ALA A 424 30.93 0.71 -39.14
CA ALA A 424 32.12 -0.12 -39.21
C ALA A 424 31.84 -1.48 -38.55
N GLN A 425 32.45 -2.55 -39.08
CA GLN A 425 32.34 -3.91 -38.56
C GLN A 425 33.20 -4.06 -37.28
N GLY A 426 32.76 -4.88 -36.32
CA GLY A 426 33.52 -5.21 -35.12
C GLY A 426 33.09 -6.57 -34.56
N GLN A 427 34.04 -7.50 -34.44
CA GLN A 427 33.76 -8.92 -34.15
C GLN A 427 33.53 -9.20 -32.67
N ALA A 428 32.73 -10.24 -32.39
CA ALA A 428 32.52 -10.76 -31.04
C ALA A 428 33.65 -11.71 -30.61
N THR A 429 34.12 -11.57 -29.37
CA THR A 429 34.66 -12.69 -28.57
C THR A 429 34.20 -12.52 -27.11
N PRO A 430 33.61 -13.55 -26.47
CA PRO A 430 33.25 -13.49 -25.05
C PRO A 430 34.41 -13.97 -24.15
N ALA A 431 34.54 -13.33 -22.98
CA ALA A 431 35.52 -13.72 -21.97
C ALA A 431 35.13 -15.01 -21.22
N LYS A 432 36.14 -15.78 -20.80
CA LYS A 432 36.00 -16.93 -19.91
C LYS A 432 36.50 -16.58 -18.51
N PRO A 433 35.68 -16.63 -17.45
CA PRO A 433 36.15 -16.61 -16.08
C PRO A 433 36.60 -18.02 -15.65
N ALA A 434 37.63 -18.08 -14.82
CA ALA A 434 37.98 -19.26 -14.03
C ALA A 434 37.46 -19.07 -12.60
N GLN A 435 36.89 -20.12 -12.01
CA GLN A 435 36.74 -20.21 -10.55
C GLN A 435 37.08 -21.63 -10.09
N ALA A 436 37.79 -21.71 -8.98
CA ALA A 436 38.15 -22.93 -8.28
C ALA A 436 37.31 -23.05 -7.00
N GLN A 437 37.04 -24.28 -6.55
CA GLN A 437 36.59 -24.56 -5.19
C GLN A 437 37.28 -25.83 -4.66
N ALA A 438 37.80 -25.74 -3.45
CA ALA A 438 38.13 -26.86 -2.57
C ALA A 438 36.90 -27.17 -1.68
N ALA A 439 36.79 -28.22 -0.84
CA ALA A 439 37.77 -29.14 -0.25
C ALA A 439 37.05 -30.49 0.10
N PRO A 440 37.29 -31.16 1.25
CA PRO A 440 38.41 -32.05 1.58
C PRO A 440 38.01 -33.51 1.90
N GLY A 441 38.99 -34.43 1.99
CA GLY A 441 38.81 -35.79 2.54
C GLY A 441 40.15 -36.49 2.84
N GLN A 442 40.28 -37.10 4.03
CA GLN A 442 41.49 -37.76 4.55
C GLN A 442 41.47 -39.31 4.30
N PRO A 443 42.29 -40.17 4.98
CA PRO A 443 43.68 -40.47 4.60
C PRO A 443 43.95 -41.99 4.45
N ALA A 444 45.03 -42.39 3.76
CA ALA A 444 45.55 -43.77 3.85
C ALA A 444 47.06 -43.88 3.60
N ALA A 445 47.70 -44.78 4.34
CA ALA A 445 49.13 -45.03 4.44
C ALA A 445 49.84 -45.49 3.15
N SER A 446 51.15 -45.19 3.04
CA SER A 446 52.23 -46.18 2.90
C SER A 446 53.62 -45.52 2.82
N ALA A 447 54.60 -46.14 3.47
CA ALA A 447 56.04 -45.82 3.37
C ALA A 447 56.77 -46.96 2.64
N PRO A 448 58.11 -46.95 2.50
CA PRO A 448 58.96 -45.90 1.93
C PRO A 448 59.84 -46.47 0.78
N GLN A 449 60.52 -45.61 0.00
CA GLN A 449 61.76 -46.05 -0.66
C GLN A 449 62.75 -44.91 -0.91
N ALA A 450 64.02 -45.21 -0.65
CA ALA A 450 65.12 -44.26 -0.74
C ALA A 450 65.71 -44.18 -2.16
N LYS A 451 66.25 -43.02 -2.51
CA LYS A 451 67.42 -42.92 -3.40
C LYS A 451 68.21 -41.65 -3.11
N ALA A 452 69.51 -41.82 -2.91
CA ALA A 452 70.45 -40.72 -2.74
C ALA A 452 70.80 -40.09 -4.09
N ALA A 453 70.98 -38.77 -4.12
CA ALA A 453 71.70 -38.07 -5.17
C ALA A 453 72.45 -36.88 -4.55
N SER A 454 73.75 -36.82 -4.84
CA SER A 454 74.69 -35.81 -4.35
C SER A 454 74.56 -34.47 -5.09
N GLY A 455 74.65 -33.35 -4.37
CA GLY A 455 74.83 -32.02 -4.95
C GLY A 455 75.41 -31.04 -3.92
N LYS A 456 76.61 -30.49 -4.18
CA LYS A 456 77.22 -29.41 -3.38
C LYS A 456 76.61 -28.04 -3.78
N PRO A 457 76.70 -27.00 -2.93
CA PRO A 457 75.98 -25.75 -3.14
C PRO A 457 76.76 -24.74 -4.00
N ALA A 458 76.00 -24.03 -4.83
CA ALA A 458 76.33 -22.82 -5.58
C ALA A 458 74.97 -22.16 -5.91
N GLU A 459 74.77 -20.84 -5.94
CA GLU A 459 75.60 -19.68 -5.59
C GLU A 459 74.60 -18.52 -5.44
N SER A 460 74.76 -17.64 -4.44
CA SER A 460 73.86 -16.49 -4.26
C SER A 460 74.44 -15.24 -4.94
N PRO A 461 73.73 -14.58 -5.86
CA PRO A 461 74.05 -13.20 -6.22
C PRO A 461 73.27 -12.24 -5.32
N GLN A 462 74.02 -11.52 -4.49
CA GLN A 462 73.52 -10.39 -3.70
C GLN A 462 73.45 -9.12 -4.57
N VAL A 463 72.56 -8.20 -4.17
CA VAL A 463 72.19 -6.92 -4.79
C VAL A 463 73.26 -6.15 -5.58
N ASP A 464 72.81 -5.42 -6.60
CA ASP A 464 73.25 -4.04 -6.82
C ASP A 464 72.12 -3.13 -7.34
N GLY A 465 72.13 -1.86 -6.93
CA GLY A 465 71.19 -0.82 -7.38
C GLY A 465 71.66 -0.11 -8.68
N PRO A 466 71.04 1.01 -9.13
CA PRO A 466 70.56 2.09 -8.26
C PRO A 466 69.18 2.70 -8.62
N THR A 467 68.59 3.37 -7.62
CA THR A 467 67.38 4.20 -7.78
C THR A 467 67.71 5.56 -8.42
N THR A 468 67.12 5.87 -9.57
CA THR A 468 67.06 7.25 -10.11
C THR A 468 65.63 7.77 -10.15
N LYS A 469 65.44 8.95 -9.55
CA LYS A 469 64.15 9.65 -9.43
C LYS A 469 63.76 10.24 -10.79
N ILE A 470 62.51 10.06 -11.22
CA ILE A 470 61.89 10.92 -12.23
C ILE A 470 60.63 11.57 -11.64
N THR A 471 60.63 12.91 -11.71
CA THR A 471 59.71 13.80 -11.00
C THR A 471 58.37 13.93 -11.71
N ARG A 472 57.27 13.97 -10.93
CA ARG A 472 55.91 14.27 -11.41
C ARG A 472 55.79 15.76 -11.76
N PRO A 473 55.25 16.16 -12.93
CA PRO A 473 55.08 17.57 -13.27
C PRO A 473 54.01 18.23 -12.39
N GLN A 474 54.25 19.46 -11.94
CA GLN A 474 53.24 20.30 -11.27
C GLN A 474 52.34 21.00 -12.31
N PRO A 475 51.04 21.19 -12.03
CA PRO A 475 50.19 22.08 -12.81
C PRO A 475 50.44 23.55 -12.44
N ALA A 476 50.45 24.42 -13.45
CA ALA A 476 50.67 25.85 -13.29
C ALA A 476 49.58 26.52 -12.43
N LYS A 477 49.98 27.49 -11.59
CA LYS A 477 49.09 28.53 -11.06
C LYS A 477 49.40 29.86 -11.74
N LYS A 478 48.33 30.63 -11.96
CA LYS A 478 48.34 31.97 -12.56
C LYS A 478 48.81 33.02 -11.56
N SER A 479 49.14 34.19 -12.12
CA SER A 479 49.42 35.49 -11.47
C SER A 479 50.82 35.66 -10.89
#